data_AF-A0A6P8HCY2-F1
#
_entry.id   AF-A0A6P8HCY2-F1
#
_cell.length_a   1.000
_cell.length_b   1.000
_cell.length_c   1.000
_cell.angle_alpha   90.00
_cell.angle_beta   90.00
_cell.angle_gamma   90.00
#
_symmetry.space_group_name_H-M   'P 1'
#
loop_
_entity.id
_entity.type
_entity.pdbx_description
1 polymer ?
#
loop_
_entity_poly.entity_id
_entity_poly.type
_entity_poly.pdbx_seq_one_letter_code
_entity_poly.pdbx_strand_id
1 'polypeptide(L)'
;MSKERMKLRELTVIHYIVLNFVCAYDESPFQCSPRCICFLDDDKVLTAKCKIQNGDHRAIILPDTVQKLDLSSSNLTEVPSLAFSQLQNISGLSLANNHISKINEHSFKHLPTLQKMNLSNNSLREWDIVQIDDLANLTVVDISGNAFMPDQRFLRLPMLKMIIGVAWRKECEDCLIVKTEAVEESFGQSYGFCAIKETSFSFHEEIDYGMSIFFAKNGFSPQCLCQDESCADTEINKPYNMKLNLIIRHLFYVEYIFGFIAIGLNFVVVLTIAFSRTLYKPPFLLLCNIALCDLFMGVYTVLIGRYTVYEFITNEESYKGMDTMVNLYCSVMGFIFTTSQVVVTLTSLLTTLERYFSIVYCMDPSKKLRKKMTSVLIIMIWCCGITYAALPLFRVGGLRYHGEFTCMLPFLDGPLISNVSDSTFVVAVLLSLLYIISIFLYLPIYRSVKNSNVNAGVRRNATLAKNIAVMITTNFIFSLLPLISTILFVYCYDQCMAIFEVNSLKQLQIFFICLSWLPIVLLSINSCLNPLLCAFRNPKIKFRLFLFFKRIKNSVSKEENSNSDSCWRSGAVGGIELADTNNSIQTIGIKNLVY
;
A
#
# COMPACT_ATOMS: atom_id res chain seq x y z
N MET A 1 36.18 41.95 -70.33
CA MET A 1 35.25 41.09 -69.57
C MET A 1 34.43 40.11 -70.44
N SER A 2 35.00 39.52 -71.51
CA SER A 2 34.33 38.46 -72.29
C SER A 2 35.17 37.19 -72.49
N LYS A 3 36.43 37.16 -72.02
CA LYS A 3 37.30 35.96 -72.08
C LYS A 3 37.34 35.13 -70.78
N GLU A 4 36.90 35.66 -69.64
CA GLU A 4 36.87 34.92 -68.36
C GLU A 4 35.57 34.14 -68.12
N ARG A 5 34.45 34.51 -68.77
CA ARG A 5 33.18 33.77 -68.63
C ARG A 5 33.13 32.46 -69.43
N MET A 6 34.04 32.26 -70.38
CA MET A 6 34.08 31.05 -71.21
C MET A 6 34.88 29.91 -70.55
N LYS A 7 35.89 30.22 -69.73
CA LYS A 7 36.64 29.21 -68.94
C LYS A 7 35.87 28.65 -67.75
N LEU A 8 34.88 29.39 -67.22
CA LEU A 8 34.09 28.95 -66.05
C LEU A 8 32.99 27.92 -66.41
N ARG A 9 32.55 27.88 -67.68
CA ARG A 9 31.58 26.88 -68.17
C ARG A 9 32.23 25.53 -68.49
N GLU A 10 33.50 25.51 -68.94
CA GLU A 10 34.20 24.23 -69.15
C GLU A 10 34.64 23.58 -67.84
N LEU A 11 35.02 24.35 -66.81
CA LEU A 11 35.34 23.78 -65.49
C LEU A 11 34.12 23.21 -64.75
N THR A 12 32.92 23.77 -64.95
CA THR A 12 31.69 23.24 -64.32
C THR A 12 31.19 21.98 -65.01
N VAL A 13 31.40 21.83 -66.32
CA VAL A 13 31.10 20.58 -67.05
C VAL A 13 32.11 19.49 -66.70
N ILE A 14 33.40 19.81 -66.50
CA ILE A 14 34.39 18.82 -66.06
C ILE A 14 34.17 18.42 -64.59
N HIS A 15 33.76 19.33 -63.69
CA HIS A 15 33.38 18.94 -62.31
C HIS A 15 32.12 18.06 -62.28
N TYR A 16 31.12 18.35 -63.12
CA TYR A 16 29.89 17.55 -63.19
C TYR A 16 30.09 16.21 -63.89
N ILE A 17 31.03 16.10 -64.84
CA ILE A 17 31.41 14.84 -65.48
C ILE A 17 32.31 14.01 -64.53
N VAL A 18 33.24 14.61 -63.78
CA VAL A 18 34.09 13.89 -62.82
C VAL A 18 33.30 13.46 -61.57
N LEU A 19 32.31 14.22 -61.10
CA LEU A 19 31.40 13.76 -60.02
C LEU A 19 30.41 12.67 -60.47
N ASN A 20 30.08 12.58 -61.76
CA ASN A 20 29.24 11.50 -62.30
C ASN A 20 30.04 10.29 -62.85
N PHE A 21 31.38 10.36 -62.91
CA PHE A 21 32.24 9.25 -63.36
C PHE A 21 33.03 8.54 -62.24
N VAL A 22 32.91 8.98 -60.97
CA VAL A 22 33.57 8.32 -59.83
C VAL A 22 32.64 7.34 -59.07
N CYS A 23 31.45 7.04 -59.59
CA CYS A 23 30.60 5.96 -59.08
C CYS A 23 30.27 4.89 -60.14
N ALA A 24 31.20 4.62 -61.06
CA ALA A 24 31.08 3.50 -61.98
C ALA A 24 32.28 2.55 -61.78
N TYR A 25 31.96 1.37 -61.21
CA TYR A 25 32.82 0.20 -61.13
C TYR A 25 34.05 0.32 -60.22
N ASP A 26 33.82 0.31 -58.91
CA ASP A 26 34.61 -0.62 -58.11
C ASP A 26 34.01 -2.00 -58.39
N GLU A 27 34.67 -2.80 -59.23
CA GLU A 27 34.40 -4.24 -59.28
C GLU A 27 34.69 -4.77 -57.88
N SER A 28 33.64 -4.88 -57.05
CA SER A 28 33.72 -5.70 -55.85
C SER A 28 34.28 -7.07 -56.29
N PRO A 29 35.38 -7.57 -55.70
CA PRO A 29 36.04 -8.79 -56.17
C PRO A 29 35.22 -10.07 -55.91
N PHE A 30 33.94 -9.91 -55.54
CA PHE A 30 33.04 -10.96 -55.10
C PHE A 30 31.89 -11.09 -56.10
N GLN A 31 31.91 -12.18 -56.86
CA GLN A 31 30.86 -12.52 -57.84
C GLN A 31 29.58 -12.90 -57.09
N CYS A 32 28.64 -11.96 -56.94
CA CYS A 32 27.36 -12.19 -56.26
C CYS A 32 26.18 -12.35 -57.23
N SER A 33 25.10 -12.96 -56.75
CA SER A 33 23.84 -13.09 -57.51
C SER A 33 23.33 -11.72 -57.98
N PRO A 34 22.75 -11.61 -59.19
CA PRO A 34 22.29 -10.33 -59.76
C PRO A 34 21.19 -9.63 -58.94
N ARG A 35 20.59 -10.31 -57.97
CA ARG A 35 19.57 -9.76 -57.05
C ARG A 35 20.15 -9.24 -55.73
N CYS A 36 21.47 -9.34 -55.56
CA CYS A 36 22.19 -9.09 -54.32
C CYS A 36 23.39 -8.18 -54.54
N ILE A 37 23.70 -7.38 -53.53
CA ILE A 37 24.90 -6.55 -53.45
C ILE A 37 25.74 -7.09 -52.29
N CYS A 38 27.00 -7.43 -52.57
CA CYS A 38 27.91 -7.98 -51.57
C CYS A 38 28.98 -6.98 -51.18
N PHE A 39 29.19 -6.82 -49.88
CA PHE A 39 30.12 -5.85 -49.32
C PHE A 39 30.67 -6.37 -47.99
N LEU A 40 31.80 -5.83 -47.55
CA LEU A 40 32.32 -6.05 -46.20
C LEU A 40 31.63 -5.05 -45.27
N ASP A 41 31.05 -5.53 -44.19
CA ASP A 41 30.48 -4.67 -43.16
C ASP A 41 31.55 -4.13 -42.20
N ASP A 42 31.13 -3.37 -41.19
CA ASP A 42 32.01 -2.76 -40.19
C ASP A 42 32.82 -3.81 -39.38
N ASP A 43 32.28 -5.03 -39.23
CA ASP A 43 32.97 -6.16 -38.60
C ASP A 43 33.95 -6.87 -39.55
N LYS A 44 34.13 -6.34 -40.77
CA LYS A 44 34.87 -6.96 -41.89
C LYS A 44 34.30 -8.32 -42.28
N VAL A 45 33.00 -8.52 -42.12
CA VAL A 45 32.29 -9.74 -42.50
C VAL A 45 31.63 -9.53 -43.86
N LEU A 46 31.83 -10.50 -44.77
CA LEU A 46 31.20 -10.45 -46.09
C LEU A 46 29.69 -10.64 -45.96
N THR A 47 28.96 -9.59 -46.30
CA THR A 47 27.51 -9.46 -46.18
C THR A 47 26.89 -9.32 -47.56
N ALA A 48 25.82 -10.09 -47.81
CA ALA A 48 25.01 -9.96 -49.02
C ALA A 48 23.67 -9.29 -48.67
N LYS A 49 23.37 -8.15 -49.30
CA LYS A 49 22.06 -7.51 -49.23
C LYS A 49 21.27 -7.80 -50.48
N CYS A 50 20.16 -8.52 -50.35
CA CYS A 50 19.35 -8.96 -51.48
C CYS A 50 17.95 -8.34 -51.44
N LYS A 51 17.38 -8.07 -52.62
CA LYS A 51 15.98 -7.68 -52.75
C LYS A 51 15.19 -8.84 -53.36
N ILE A 52 14.26 -9.37 -52.58
CA ILE A 52 13.35 -10.44 -53.00
C ILE A 52 11.91 -9.98 -52.85
N GLN A 53 11.00 -10.60 -53.61
CA GLN A 53 9.56 -10.33 -53.51
C GLN A 53 8.88 -11.44 -52.72
N ASN A 54 7.72 -11.12 -52.16
CA ASN A 54 6.90 -12.08 -51.45
C ASN A 54 6.49 -13.24 -52.39
N GLY A 55 6.64 -14.49 -51.94
CA GLY A 55 6.40 -15.69 -52.76
C GLY A 55 7.49 -16.04 -53.80
N ASP A 56 8.64 -15.34 -53.81
CA ASP A 56 9.78 -15.74 -54.64
C ASP A 56 10.51 -16.93 -54.00
N HIS A 57 10.23 -18.14 -54.50
CA HIS A 57 10.83 -19.38 -54.03
C HIS A 57 12.17 -19.73 -54.70
N ARG A 58 12.71 -18.86 -55.56
CA ARG A 58 13.97 -19.13 -56.24
C ARG A 58 15.13 -19.11 -55.23
N ALA A 59 15.98 -20.11 -55.29
CA ALA A 59 17.18 -20.20 -54.46
C ALA A 59 18.07 -18.96 -54.65
N ILE A 60 18.50 -18.36 -53.55
CA ILE A 60 19.51 -17.31 -53.55
C ILE A 60 20.87 -18.00 -53.64
N ILE A 61 21.62 -17.71 -54.69
CA ILE A 61 22.96 -18.25 -54.92
C ILE A 61 23.98 -17.20 -54.47
N LEU A 62 24.75 -17.50 -53.43
CA LEU A 62 25.79 -16.63 -52.89
C LEU A 62 27.12 -17.39 -52.82
N PRO A 63 28.26 -16.70 -52.88
CA PRO A 63 29.56 -17.31 -52.59
C PRO A 63 29.59 -17.90 -51.18
N ASP A 64 30.28 -19.04 -51.02
CA ASP A 64 30.46 -19.72 -49.71
C ASP A 64 31.17 -18.86 -48.66
N THR A 65 31.82 -17.77 -49.06
CA THR A 65 32.49 -16.82 -48.18
C THR A 65 31.53 -15.83 -47.51
N VAL A 66 30.28 -15.72 -47.99
CA VAL A 66 29.27 -14.82 -47.40
C VAL A 66 28.79 -15.41 -46.08
N GLN A 67 28.81 -14.61 -45.03
CA GLN A 67 28.39 -15.03 -43.68
C GLN A 67 27.13 -14.32 -43.21
N LYS A 68 26.82 -13.12 -43.72
CA LYS A 68 25.63 -12.36 -43.33
C LYS A 68 24.72 -12.15 -44.54
N LEU A 69 23.42 -12.36 -44.37
CA LEU A 69 22.39 -12.11 -45.37
C LEU A 69 21.41 -11.05 -44.85
N ASP A 70 21.26 -9.96 -45.60
CA ASP A 70 20.30 -8.89 -45.32
C ASP A 70 19.16 -8.90 -46.34
N LEU A 71 17.96 -9.22 -45.86
CA LEU A 71 16.67 -9.19 -46.56
C LEU A 71 15.71 -8.16 -45.93
N SER A 72 16.24 -7.20 -45.17
CA SER A 72 15.44 -6.15 -44.56
C SER A 72 14.71 -5.29 -45.59
N SER A 73 13.57 -4.72 -45.21
CA SER A 73 12.78 -3.79 -46.05
C SER A 73 12.39 -4.36 -47.43
N SER A 74 12.09 -5.66 -47.49
CA SER A 74 11.69 -6.36 -48.72
C SER A 74 10.19 -6.65 -48.80
N ASN A 75 9.39 -6.07 -47.90
CA ASN A 75 7.93 -6.23 -47.85
C ASN A 75 7.48 -7.71 -47.77
N LEU A 76 8.28 -8.53 -47.07
CA LEU A 76 8.01 -9.95 -46.89
C LEU A 76 6.90 -10.17 -45.86
N THR A 77 5.97 -11.07 -46.14
CA THR A 77 4.94 -11.48 -45.16
C THR A 77 5.26 -12.83 -44.51
N GLU A 78 6.18 -13.60 -45.10
CA GLU A 78 6.61 -14.90 -44.62
C GLU A 78 8.13 -15.06 -44.78
N VAL A 79 8.71 -16.00 -44.03
CA VAL A 79 10.13 -16.36 -44.17
C VAL A 79 10.30 -17.19 -45.45
N PRO A 80 11.16 -16.78 -46.41
CA PRO A 80 11.32 -17.47 -47.69
C PRO A 80 12.23 -18.71 -47.57
N SER A 81 11.78 -19.71 -46.82
CA SER A 81 12.58 -20.89 -46.43
C SER A 81 13.22 -21.67 -47.59
N LEU A 82 12.53 -21.75 -48.73
CA LEU A 82 13.02 -22.40 -49.96
C LEU A 82 14.16 -21.61 -50.64
N ALA A 83 14.13 -20.29 -50.51
CA ALA A 83 15.16 -19.41 -51.06
C ALA A 83 16.51 -19.62 -50.35
N PHE A 84 16.50 -20.18 -49.13
CA PHE A 84 17.68 -20.46 -48.31
C PHE A 84 18.35 -21.81 -48.60
N SER A 85 17.81 -22.63 -49.49
CA SER A 85 18.22 -24.04 -49.69
C SER A 85 19.72 -24.27 -49.97
N GLN A 86 20.43 -23.27 -50.49
CA GLN A 86 21.87 -23.35 -50.83
C GLN A 86 22.78 -22.57 -49.84
N LEU A 87 22.23 -22.03 -48.74
CA LEU A 87 22.93 -21.08 -47.87
C LEU A 87 23.51 -21.73 -46.61
N GLN A 88 24.56 -22.53 -46.75
CA GLN A 88 25.10 -23.34 -45.65
C GLN A 88 25.97 -22.56 -44.63
N ASN A 89 26.54 -21.41 -45.04
CA ASN A 89 27.54 -20.68 -44.26
C ASN A 89 27.03 -19.37 -43.62
N ILE A 90 25.72 -19.12 -43.68
CA ILE A 90 25.13 -17.89 -43.14
C ILE A 90 25.02 -17.97 -41.61
N SER A 91 25.82 -17.15 -40.93
CA SER A 91 25.82 -16.98 -39.48
C SER A 91 24.93 -15.80 -39.01
N GLY A 92 24.64 -14.84 -39.88
CA GLY A 92 23.77 -13.69 -39.58
C GLY A 92 22.66 -13.51 -40.60
N LEU A 93 21.41 -13.38 -40.15
CA LEU A 93 20.25 -13.11 -41.01
C LEU A 93 19.51 -11.87 -40.52
N SER A 94 19.28 -10.91 -41.40
CA SER A 94 18.40 -9.76 -41.16
C SER A 94 17.14 -9.86 -42.00
N LEU A 95 16.00 -9.91 -41.31
CA LEU A 95 14.64 -9.82 -41.84
C LEU A 95 13.91 -8.59 -41.27
N ALA A 96 14.66 -7.61 -40.78
CA ALA A 96 14.11 -6.41 -40.14
C ALA A 96 13.22 -5.57 -41.07
N ASN A 97 12.27 -4.83 -40.51
CA ASN A 97 11.37 -3.93 -41.25
C ASN A 97 10.62 -4.64 -42.41
N ASN A 98 10.08 -5.82 -42.13
CA ASN A 98 9.19 -6.56 -43.03
C ASN A 98 7.80 -6.66 -42.36
N HIS A 99 6.90 -7.49 -42.90
CA HIS A 99 5.54 -7.70 -42.37
C HIS A 99 5.31 -9.16 -41.96
N ILE A 100 6.37 -9.81 -41.49
CA ILE A 100 6.30 -11.21 -41.06
C ILE A 100 5.49 -11.27 -39.77
N SER A 101 4.41 -12.06 -39.77
CA SER A 101 3.50 -12.20 -38.61
C SER A 101 3.62 -13.55 -37.90
N LYS A 102 4.03 -14.58 -38.63
CA LYS A 102 4.22 -15.94 -38.14
C LYS A 102 5.45 -16.57 -38.77
N ILE A 103 6.21 -17.30 -37.95
CA ILE A 103 7.30 -18.16 -38.40
C ILE A 103 6.84 -19.61 -38.24
N ASN A 104 6.82 -20.36 -39.35
CA ASN A 104 6.40 -21.75 -39.37
C ASN A 104 7.57 -22.68 -39.03
N GLU A 105 7.27 -23.95 -38.72
CA GLU A 105 8.29 -24.99 -38.59
C GLU A 105 9.22 -25.05 -39.81
N HIS A 106 10.48 -25.43 -39.62
CA HIS A 106 11.47 -25.59 -40.69
C HIS A 106 11.79 -24.34 -41.51
N SER A 107 11.30 -23.16 -41.11
CA SER A 107 11.56 -21.91 -41.82
C SER A 107 13.07 -21.60 -41.97
N PHE A 108 13.88 -22.12 -41.04
CA PHE A 108 15.34 -21.90 -40.98
C PHE A 108 16.16 -23.18 -41.14
N LYS A 109 15.55 -24.33 -41.47
CA LYS A 109 16.23 -25.64 -41.58
C LYS A 109 17.45 -25.65 -42.51
N HIS A 110 17.44 -24.80 -43.53
CA HIS A 110 18.54 -24.69 -44.50
C HIS A 110 19.69 -23.78 -44.04
N LEU A 111 19.65 -23.22 -42.82
CA LEU A 111 20.65 -22.31 -42.27
C LEU A 111 21.32 -22.91 -41.01
N PRO A 112 22.08 -24.01 -41.12
CA PRO A 112 22.58 -24.74 -39.96
C PRO A 112 23.62 -23.96 -39.13
N THR A 113 24.27 -22.95 -39.71
CA THR A 113 25.29 -22.13 -39.05
C THR A 113 24.74 -20.83 -38.48
N LEU A 114 23.42 -20.62 -38.52
CA LEU A 114 22.79 -19.37 -38.11
C LEU A 114 22.97 -19.10 -36.62
N GLN A 115 23.57 -17.97 -36.29
CA GLN A 115 23.88 -17.55 -34.92
C GLN A 115 23.17 -16.27 -34.51
N LYS A 116 22.98 -15.33 -35.42
CA LYS A 116 22.37 -14.02 -35.16
C LYS A 116 21.20 -13.81 -36.10
N MET A 117 20.04 -13.46 -35.56
CA MET A 117 18.85 -13.19 -36.35
C MET A 117 18.24 -11.85 -35.94
N ASN A 118 17.98 -10.99 -36.91
CA ASN A 118 17.26 -9.73 -36.69
C ASN A 118 15.88 -9.80 -37.34
N LEU A 119 14.83 -9.79 -36.51
CA LEU A 119 13.42 -9.77 -36.87
C LEU A 119 12.75 -8.46 -36.42
N SER A 120 13.53 -7.44 -36.05
CA SER A 120 13.00 -6.18 -35.52
C SER A 120 12.01 -5.50 -36.48
N ASN A 121 11.05 -4.79 -35.92
CA ASN A 121 10.01 -4.03 -36.64
C ASN A 121 9.28 -4.89 -37.67
N ASN A 122 8.78 -6.04 -37.25
CA ASN A 122 7.86 -6.87 -38.01
C ASN A 122 6.46 -6.84 -37.36
N SER A 123 5.62 -7.83 -37.64
CA SER A 123 4.33 -8.01 -36.96
C SER A 123 4.25 -9.38 -36.28
N LEU A 124 5.41 -9.91 -35.87
CA LEU A 124 5.57 -11.27 -35.38
C LEU A 124 4.78 -11.45 -34.08
N ARG A 125 3.97 -12.51 -34.04
CA ARG A 125 3.19 -12.93 -32.85
C ARG A 125 3.41 -14.39 -32.49
N GLU A 126 3.68 -15.22 -33.50
CA GLU A 126 3.82 -16.66 -33.35
C GLU A 126 5.11 -17.16 -34.01
N TRP A 127 5.82 -18.02 -33.31
CA TRP A 127 6.96 -18.75 -33.83
C TRP A 127 6.79 -20.22 -33.44
N ASP A 128 6.47 -21.04 -34.43
CA ASP A 128 6.25 -22.47 -34.21
C ASP A 128 7.57 -23.23 -34.20
N ILE A 129 8.10 -23.47 -32.99
CA ILE A 129 9.31 -24.27 -32.78
C ILE A 129 8.89 -25.69 -32.42
N VAL A 130 8.89 -26.55 -33.45
CA VAL A 130 8.65 -27.99 -33.31
C VAL A 130 9.98 -28.74 -33.18
N GLN A 131 11.01 -28.38 -33.95
CA GLN A 131 12.33 -29.01 -33.92
C GLN A 131 13.40 -28.02 -33.46
N ILE A 132 13.96 -28.25 -32.26
CA ILE A 132 15.02 -27.43 -31.65
C ILE A 132 16.28 -27.40 -32.53
N ASP A 133 16.51 -28.47 -33.31
CA ASP A 133 17.69 -28.64 -34.17
C ASP A 133 17.80 -27.58 -35.28
N ASP A 134 16.67 -27.04 -35.77
CA ASP A 134 16.67 -26.01 -36.81
C ASP A 134 17.32 -24.69 -36.36
N LEU A 135 17.41 -24.46 -35.04
CA LEU A 135 17.96 -23.26 -34.42
C LEU A 135 19.04 -23.60 -33.39
N ALA A 136 19.68 -24.77 -33.51
CA ALA A 136 20.65 -25.26 -32.53
C ALA A 136 21.82 -24.29 -32.28
N ASN A 137 22.22 -23.52 -33.30
CA ASN A 137 23.32 -22.57 -33.22
C ASN A 137 22.90 -21.12 -32.93
N LEU A 138 21.59 -20.84 -32.80
CA LEU A 138 21.10 -19.49 -32.60
C LEU A 138 21.55 -18.98 -31.23
N THR A 139 22.28 -17.86 -31.22
CA THR A 139 22.85 -17.24 -30.02
C THR A 139 22.16 -15.93 -29.65
N VAL A 140 21.82 -15.12 -30.65
CA VAL A 140 21.22 -13.79 -30.47
C VAL A 140 20.05 -13.65 -31.42
N VAL A 141 18.92 -13.22 -30.89
CA VAL A 141 17.75 -12.86 -31.68
C VAL A 141 17.29 -11.45 -31.28
N ASP A 142 17.00 -10.63 -32.27
CA ASP A 142 16.38 -9.33 -32.08
C ASP A 142 14.93 -9.39 -32.56
N ILE A 143 14.00 -9.20 -31.64
CA ILE A 143 12.55 -9.19 -31.89
C ILE A 143 11.92 -7.83 -31.56
N SER A 144 12.73 -6.78 -31.40
CA SER A 144 12.26 -5.44 -31.04
C SER A 144 11.14 -4.97 -31.95
N GLY A 145 10.12 -4.30 -31.41
CA GLY A 145 8.97 -3.84 -32.20
C GLY A 145 8.06 -4.95 -32.72
N ASN A 146 8.08 -6.15 -32.10
CA ASN A 146 7.11 -7.22 -32.33
C ASN A 146 6.27 -7.50 -31.07
N ALA A 147 5.20 -8.28 -31.24
CA ALA A 147 4.35 -8.74 -30.14
C ALA A 147 4.60 -10.22 -29.78
N PHE A 148 5.74 -10.77 -30.23
CA PHE A 148 6.11 -12.16 -29.99
C PHE A 148 6.61 -12.35 -28.56
N MET A 149 6.09 -13.37 -27.89
CA MET A 149 6.53 -13.77 -26.55
C MET A 149 7.29 -15.10 -26.63
N PRO A 150 8.58 -15.14 -26.25
CA PRO A 150 9.33 -16.38 -26.19
C PRO A 150 8.69 -17.37 -25.20
N ASP A 151 8.40 -18.58 -25.66
CA ASP A 151 7.90 -19.66 -24.82
C ASP A 151 9.05 -20.48 -24.19
N GLN A 152 8.71 -21.48 -23.38
CA GLN A 152 9.73 -22.29 -22.71
C GLN A 152 10.60 -23.09 -23.71
N ARG A 153 10.08 -23.44 -24.89
CA ARG A 153 10.86 -24.18 -25.90
C ARG A 153 11.91 -23.28 -26.53
N PHE A 154 11.52 -22.04 -26.85
CA PHE A 154 12.43 -21.01 -27.34
C PHE A 154 13.59 -20.77 -26.36
N LEU A 155 13.29 -20.65 -25.07
CA LEU A 155 14.31 -20.42 -24.04
C LEU A 155 15.25 -21.63 -23.82
N ARG A 156 14.85 -22.84 -24.24
CA ARG A 156 15.66 -24.06 -24.15
C ARG A 156 16.60 -24.28 -25.36
N LEU A 157 16.61 -23.37 -26.33
CA LEU A 157 17.57 -23.43 -27.43
C LEU A 157 19.01 -23.49 -26.87
N PRO A 158 19.83 -24.46 -27.30
CA PRO A 158 21.03 -24.86 -26.55
C PRO A 158 22.10 -23.77 -26.52
N MET A 159 22.22 -23.00 -27.60
CA MET A 159 23.22 -21.95 -27.77
C MET A 159 22.67 -20.54 -27.53
N LEU A 160 21.38 -20.39 -27.17
CA LEU A 160 20.74 -19.10 -27.02
C LEU A 160 21.33 -18.35 -25.80
N LYS A 161 21.76 -17.11 -26.04
CA LYS A 161 22.38 -16.24 -25.03
C LYS A 161 21.58 -14.97 -24.80
N MET A 162 20.94 -14.43 -25.83
CA MET A 162 20.34 -13.09 -25.77
C MET A 162 19.12 -12.97 -26.67
N ILE A 163 18.08 -12.34 -26.14
CA ILE A 163 16.86 -11.94 -26.87
C ILE A 163 16.70 -10.44 -26.65
N ILE A 164 16.65 -9.68 -27.74
CA ILE A 164 16.58 -8.22 -27.71
C ILE A 164 15.13 -7.79 -28.01
N GLY A 165 14.64 -6.84 -27.22
CA GLY A 165 13.39 -6.14 -27.47
C GLY A 165 12.12 -6.92 -27.16
N VAL A 166 12.16 -7.75 -26.11
CA VAL A 166 10.96 -8.43 -25.60
C VAL A 166 10.09 -7.41 -24.86
N ALA A 167 8.80 -7.36 -25.18
CA ALA A 167 7.84 -6.49 -24.50
C ALA A 167 6.63 -7.31 -24.01
N TRP A 168 6.29 -7.20 -22.73
CA TRP A 168 5.11 -7.87 -22.13
C TRP A 168 4.19 -6.93 -21.37
N ARG A 169 4.68 -5.74 -21.01
CA ARG A 169 3.93 -4.66 -20.36
C ARG A 169 4.40 -3.32 -20.90
N LYS A 170 3.61 -2.28 -20.63
CA LYS A 170 3.90 -0.90 -21.04
C LYS A 170 5.09 -0.31 -20.28
N GLU A 171 5.27 -0.73 -19.04
CA GLU A 171 6.39 -0.34 -18.18
C GLU A 171 7.65 -1.15 -18.46
N CYS A 172 7.52 -2.29 -19.17
CA CYS A 172 8.61 -3.19 -19.53
C CYS A 172 8.66 -3.37 -21.05
N GLU A 173 8.89 -2.25 -21.76
CA GLU A 173 9.06 -2.23 -23.20
C GLU A 173 10.53 -2.44 -23.58
N ASP A 174 10.77 -3.02 -24.76
CA ASP A 174 12.09 -3.20 -25.35
C ASP A 174 13.13 -3.88 -24.43
N CYS A 175 12.69 -4.87 -23.65
CA CYS A 175 13.53 -5.49 -22.64
C CYS A 175 14.57 -6.44 -23.26
N LEU A 176 15.83 -6.28 -22.82
CA LEU A 176 16.91 -7.19 -23.12
C LEU A 176 16.88 -8.40 -22.16
N ILE A 177 16.73 -9.61 -22.70
CA ILE A 177 16.75 -10.86 -21.93
C ILE A 177 18.08 -11.58 -22.18
N VAL A 178 18.89 -11.77 -21.14
CA VAL A 178 20.25 -12.34 -21.25
C VAL A 178 20.36 -13.58 -20.39
N LYS A 179 21.06 -14.62 -20.85
CA LYS A 179 21.34 -15.81 -20.04
C LYS A 179 22.05 -15.42 -18.74
N THR A 180 21.51 -15.81 -17.59
CA THR A 180 21.94 -15.29 -16.27
C THR A 180 23.43 -15.56 -16.01
N GLU A 181 23.92 -16.75 -16.33
CA GLU A 181 25.35 -17.13 -16.20
C GLU A 181 26.28 -16.18 -16.97
N ALA A 182 25.88 -15.76 -18.17
CA ALA A 182 26.68 -14.85 -18.98
C ALA A 182 26.78 -13.45 -18.34
N VAL A 183 25.74 -13.02 -17.61
CA VAL A 183 25.74 -11.75 -16.85
C VAL A 183 26.70 -11.85 -15.67
N GLU A 184 26.68 -12.96 -14.94
CA GLU A 184 27.55 -13.20 -13.78
C GLU A 184 29.04 -13.28 -14.16
N GLU A 185 29.35 -13.92 -15.29
CA GLU A 185 30.73 -14.08 -15.77
C GLU A 185 31.30 -12.81 -16.40
N SER A 186 30.48 -12.05 -17.13
CA SER A 186 30.98 -11.00 -18.04
C SER A 186 30.84 -9.57 -17.50
N PHE A 187 29.85 -9.31 -16.64
CA PHE A 187 29.39 -7.95 -16.36
C PHE A 187 29.41 -7.56 -14.87
N GLY A 188 30.24 -8.19 -14.04
CA GLY A 188 30.35 -7.88 -12.60
C GLY A 188 30.14 -6.39 -12.30
N GLN A 189 29.06 -6.06 -11.57
CA GLN A 189 28.58 -4.70 -11.24
C GLN A 189 28.84 -3.60 -12.30
N SER A 190 28.69 -3.90 -13.59
CA SER A 190 28.65 -2.86 -14.62
C SER A 190 27.32 -2.09 -14.52
N TYR A 191 27.36 -0.76 -14.63
CA TYR A 191 26.16 0.08 -14.56
C TYR A 191 25.11 -0.39 -15.58
N GLY A 192 23.92 -0.78 -15.10
CA GLY A 192 22.76 -1.13 -15.92
C GLY A 192 22.57 -2.61 -16.24
N PHE A 193 23.43 -3.52 -15.74
CA PHE A 193 23.21 -4.97 -15.83
C PHE A 193 23.12 -5.61 -14.45
N CYS A 194 22.16 -6.51 -14.26
CA CYS A 194 22.04 -7.27 -13.02
C CYS A 194 21.63 -8.74 -13.27
N ALA A 195 22.08 -9.60 -12.36
CA ALA A 195 21.75 -11.02 -12.37
C ALA A 195 20.46 -11.24 -11.58
N ILE A 196 19.36 -11.42 -12.30
CA ILE A 196 18.05 -11.73 -11.74
C ILE A 196 17.89 -13.24 -11.76
N LYS A 197 17.66 -13.80 -10.57
CA LYS A 197 17.48 -15.23 -10.33
C LYS A 197 16.08 -15.47 -9.78
N GLU A 198 15.68 -16.73 -9.74
CA GLU A 198 14.44 -17.12 -9.05
C GLU A 198 14.43 -16.65 -7.59
N THR A 199 15.58 -16.69 -6.92
CA THR A 199 15.76 -16.20 -5.54
C THR A 199 15.63 -14.69 -5.38
N SER A 200 15.69 -13.91 -6.47
CA SER A 200 15.43 -12.47 -6.44
C SER A 200 13.94 -12.16 -6.18
N PHE A 201 13.05 -13.14 -6.37
CA PHE A 201 11.62 -13.01 -6.14
C PHE A 201 11.24 -13.65 -4.79
N SER A 202 11.01 -12.82 -3.77
CA SER A 202 10.70 -13.32 -2.42
C SER A 202 9.39 -14.11 -2.37
N PHE A 203 9.36 -15.28 -1.73
CA PHE A 203 8.19 -16.16 -1.66
C PHE A 203 7.58 -16.49 -3.04
N HIS A 204 8.44 -16.70 -4.05
CA HIS A 204 8.04 -16.99 -5.43
C HIS A 204 7.20 -18.27 -5.64
N GLU A 205 7.09 -19.13 -4.62
CA GLU A 205 6.17 -20.28 -4.64
C GLU A 205 4.74 -19.87 -4.26
N GLU A 206 4.57 -18.78 -3.51
CA GLU A 206 3.29 -18.29 -2.99
C GLU A 206 2.74 -17.06 -3.76
N ILE A 207 3.61 -16.37 -4.50
CA ILE A 207 3.31 -15.13 -5.24
C ILE A 207 3.50 -15.35 -6.74
N ASP A 208 2.51 -14.93 -7.52
CA ASP A 208 2.58 -14.93 -8.98
C ASP A 208 3.17 -13.60 -9.48
N TYR A 209 4.43 -13.67 -9.92
CA TYR A 209 5.19 -12.54 -10.47
C TYR A 209 5.11 -12.45 -12.01
N GLY A 210 4.31 -13.28 -12.68
CA GLY A 210 4.09 -13.19 -14.12
C GLY A 210 5.33 -13.51 -14.97
N MET A 211 5.65 -12.64 -15.93
CA MET A 211 6.64 -12.92 -16.98
C MET A 211 8.09 -12.78 -16.51
N SER A 212 8.36 -11.84 -15.61
CA SER A 212 9.72 -11.60 -15.11
C SER A 212 10.31 -12.84 -14.42
N ILE A 213 9.52 -13.51 -13.58
CA ILE A 213 9.94 -14.75 -12.94
C ILE A 213 10.02 -15.92 -13.93
N PHE A 214 9.18 -15.94 -14.97
CA PHE A 214 9.21 -16.98 -15.99
C PHE A 214 10.57 -17.02 -16.69
N PHE A 215 11.15 -15.85 -17.04
CA PHE A 215 12.51 -15.79 -17.59
C PHE A 215 13.56 -16.27 -16.58
N ALA A 216 13.47 -15.81 -15.33
CA ALA A 216 14.42 -16.19 -14.27
C ALA A 216 14.43 -17.71 -14.02
N LYS A 217 13.26 -18.36 -13.97
CA LYS A 217 13.11 -19.82 -13.84
C LYS A 217 13.69 -20.59 -15.01
N ASN A 218 13.77 -19.98 -16.19
CA ASN A 218 14.38 -20.58 -17.38
C ASN A 218 15.85 -20.15 -17.58
N GLY A 219 16.49 -19.55 -16.56
CA GLY A 219 17.92 -19.21 -16.59
C GLY A 219 18.26 -17.93 -17.37
N PHE A 220 17.28 -17.04 -17.55
CA PHE A 220 17.47 -15.74 -18.18
C PHE A 220 17.17 -14.59 -17.22
N SER A 221 17.98 -13.55 -17.30
CA SER A 221 17.88 -12.32 -16.53
C SER A 221 17.32 -11.18 -17.39
N PRO A 222 16.11 -10.67 -17.11
CA PRO A 222 15.55 -9.51 -17.79
C PRO A 222 16.23 -8.21 -17.34
N GLN A 223 16.94 -7.53 -18.23
CA GLN A 223 17.74 -6.37 -17.86
C GLN A 223 16.92 -5.08 -17.65
N CYS A 224 15.72 -4.99 -18.22
CA CYS A 224 14.82 -3.86 -18.01
C CYS A 224 14.46 -3.66 -16.52
N LEU A 225 14.38 -4.74 -15.74
CA LEU A 225 14.15 -4.68 -14.29
C LEU A 225 15.31 -4.02 -13.53
N CYS A 226 16.51 -4.00 -14.10
CA CYS A 226 17.67 -3.32 -13.53
C CYS A 226 17.78 -1.86 -13.99
N GLN A 227 17.18 -1.55 -15.14
CA GLN A 227 17.36 -0.27 -15.85
C GLN A 227 16.19 0.69 -15.62
N ASP A 228 14.99 0.16 -15.44
CA ASP A 228 13.75 0.92 -15.24
C ASP A 228 13.10 0.53 -13.91
N GLU A 229 13.08 1.47 -12.97
CA GLU A 229 12.44 1.33 -11.67
C GLU A 229 10.93 1.06 -11.80
N SER A 230 10.25 1.64 -12.80
CA SER A 230 8.83 1.42 -13.04
C SER A 230 8.52 -0.01 -13.46
N CYS A 231 9.41 -0.63 -14.24
CA CYS A 231 9.29 -2.04 -14.62
C CYS A 231 9.47 -2.93 -13.39
N ALA A 232 10.52 -2.69 -12.61
CA ALA A 232 10.80 -3.42 -11.37
C ALA A 232 9.67 -3.31 -10.35
N ASP A 233 9.11 -2.12 -10.17
CA ASP A 233 8.00 -1.89 -9.26
C ASP A 233 6.75 -2.65 -9.70
N THR A 234 6.44 -2.65 -10.99
CA THR A 234 5.23 -3.30 -11.52
C THR A 234 5.33 -4.83 -11.49
N GLU A 235 6.50 -5.38 -11.78
CA GLU A 235 6.71 -6.83 -11.90
C GLU A 235 7.20 -7.50 -10.63
N ILE A 236 7.84 -6.79 -9.70
CA ILE A 236 8.40 -7.36 -8.46
C ILE A 236 7.73 -6.73 -7.22
N ASN A 237 7.88 -5.42 -7.02
CA ASN A 237 7.52 -4.82 -5.73
C ASN A 237 6.00 -4.82 -5.51
N LYS A 238 5.20 -4.50 -6.54
CA LYS A 238 3.74 -4.39 -6.46
C LYS A 238 3.07 -5.75 -6.21
N PRO A 239 3.36 -6.85 -6.96
CA PRO A 239 2.80 -8.17 -6.65
C PRO A 239 3.14 -8.65 -5.23
N TYR A 240 4.40 -8.45 -4.83
CA TYR A 240 4.87 -8.79 -3.49
C TYR A 240 4.10 -8.05 -2.41
N ASN A 241 4.10 -6.71 -2.48
CA ASN A 241 3.45 -5.87 -1.49
C ASN A 241 1.93 -6.06 -1.45
N MET A 242 1.30 -6.29 -2.60
CA MET A 242 -0.14 -6.55 -2.68
C MET A 242 -0.50 -7.87 -1.98
N LYS A 243 0.26 -8.94 -2.22
CA LYS A 243 0.00 -10.24 -1.59
C LYS A 243 0.32 -10.22 -0.10
N LEU A 244 1.46 -9.64 0.29
CA LEU A 244 1.88 -9.50 1.69
C LEU A 244 0.83 -8.72 2.49
N ASN A 245 0.36 -7.59 1.97
CA ASN A 245 -0.48 -6.67 2.74
C ASN A 245 -1.99 -6.88 2.56
N LEU A 246 -2.40 -7.92 1.81
CA LEU A 246 -3.81 -8.17 1.49
C LEU A 246 -4.67 -8.36 2.74
N ILE A 247 -4.26 -9.28 3.63
CA ILE A 247 -5.05 -9.65 4.82
C ILE A 247 -5.12 -8.48 5.79
N ILE A 248 -3.98 -7.86 6.10
CA ILE A 248 -3.91 -6.75 7.04
C ILE A 248 -4.79 -5.58 6.57
N ARG A 249 -4.78 -5.24 5.28
CA ARG A 249 -5.66 -4.21 4.72
C ARG A 249 -7.14 -4.51 4.97
N HIS A 250 -7.58 -5.76 4.79
CA HIS A 250 -8.97 -6.13 5.06
C HIS A 250 -9.32 -6.06 6.54
N LEU A 251 -8.38 -6.38 7.43
CA LEU A 251 -8.58 -6.27 8.88
C LEU A 251 -8.75 -4.82 9.33
N PHE A 252 -8.03 -3.87 8.71
CA PHE A 252 -8.18 -2.44 9.03
C PHE A 252 -9.58 -1.88 8.74
N TYR A 253 -10.41 -2.52 7.90
CA TYR A 253 -11.81 -2.09 7.73
C TYR A 253 -12.64 -2.22 9.01
N VAL A 254 -12.25 -3.12 9.93
CA VAL A 254 -12.91 -3.27 11.24
C VAL A 254 -12.72 -2.01 12.10
N GLU A 255 -11.64 -1.24 11.88
CA GLU A 255 -11.37 -0.01 12.61
C GLU A 255 -12.40 1.08 12.35
N TYR A 256 -13.06 1.10 11.18
CA TYR A 256 -14.19 2.01 10.96
C TYR A 256 -15.32 1.74 11.95
N ILE A 257 -15.67 0.47 12.14
CA ILE A 257 -16.76 0.07 13.04
C ILE A 257 -16.42 0.48 14.47
N PHE A 258 -15.24 0.09 14.97
CA PHE A 258 -14.84 0.45 16.32
C PHE A 258 -14.65 1.95 16.48
N GLY A 259 -14.08 2.65 15.51
CA GLY A 259 -13.88 4.09 15.54
C GLY A 259 -15.19 4.87 15.65
N PHE A 260 -16.19 4.55 14.83
CA PHE A 260 -17.50 5.20 14.92
C PHE A 260 -18.21 4.90 16.24
N ILE A 261 -18.12 3.66 16.75
CA ILE A 261 -18.67 3.29 18.06
C ILE A 261 -17.97 4.09 19.17
N ALA A 262 -16.62 4.14 19.16
CA ALA A 262 -15.84 4.89 20.13
C ALA A 262 -16.22 6.37 20.12
N ILE A 263 -16.30 7.01 18.95
CA ILE A 263 -16.73 8.41 18.82
C ILE A 263 -18.12 8.61 19.42
N GLY A 264 -19.10 7.81 18.99
CA GLY A 264 -20.49 7.96 19.44
C GLY A 264 -20.68 7.78 20.94
N LEU A 265 -20.13 6.69 21.51
CA LEU A 265 -20.25 6.39 22.93
C LEU A 265 -19.57 7.45 23.79
N ASN A 266 -18.35 7.86 23.44
CA ASN A 266 -17.60 8.82 24.22
C ASN A 266 -18.17 10.24 24.11
N PHE A 267 -18.66 10.63 22.93
CA PHE A 267 -19.35 11.91 22.75
C PHE A 267 -20.57 12.04 23.67
N VAL A 268 -21.39 10.99 23.77
CA VAL A 268 -22.54 10.96 24.69
C VAL A 268 -22.11 11.14 26.15
N VAL A 269 -21.00 10.52 26.56
CA VAL A 269 -20.46 10.67 27.93
C VAL A 269 -20.01 12.10 28.17
N VAL A 270 -19.24 12.69 27.25
CA VAL A 270 -18.75 14.07 27.35
C VAL A 270 -19.92 15.05 27.47
N LEU A 271 -20.93 14.96 26.58
CA LEU A 271 -22.11 15.83 26.63
C LEU A 271 -22.88 15.67 27.94
N THR A 272 -23.09 14.43 28.40
CA THR A 272 -23.84 14.15 29.63
C THR A 272 -23.19 14.80 30.85
N ILE A 273 -21.87 14.75 30.94
CA ILE A 273 -21.12 15.37 32.03
C ILE A 273 -21.09 16.88 31.87
N ALA A 274 -20.82 17.39 30.67
CA ALA A 274 -20.74 18.81 30.36
C ALA A 274 -22.04 19.55 30.71
N PHE A 275 -23.21 18.98 30.41
CA PHE A 275 -24.50 19.62 30.69
C PHE A 275 -25.04 19.39 32.10
N SER A 276 -24.35 18.63 32.94
CA SER A 276 -24.83 18.29 34.28
C SER A 276 -23.96 18.85 35.38
N ARG A 277 -24.35 20.03 35.92
CA ARG A 277 -23.66 20.68 37.05
C ARG A 277 -23.48 19.78 38.29
N THR A 278 -24.39 18.83 38.52
CA THR A 278 -24.31 17.87 39.65
C THR A 278 -23.17 16.86 39.51
N LEU A 279 -22.62 16.71 38.29
CA LEU A 279 -21.50 15.82 37.98
C LEU A 279 -20.16 16.57 37.98
N TYR A 280 -20.08 17.86 38.29
CA TYR A 280 -18.80 18.59 38.36
C TYR A 280 -18.01 18.29 39.64
N LYS A 281 -17.65 17.01 39.82
CA LYS A 281 -16.79 16.50 40.90
C LYS A 281 -15.55 15.82 40.30
N PRO A 282 -14.42 15.76 41.03
CA PRO A 282 -13.16 15.18 40.55
C PRO A 282 -13.27 13.87 39.75
N PRO A 283 -13.94 12.80 40.23
CA PRO A 283 -14.00 11.54 39.49
C PRO A 283 -14.74 11.63 38.14
N PHE A 284 -15.71 12.53 38.01
CA PHE A 284 -16.45 12.73 36.76
C PHE A 284 -15.72 13.66 35.79
N LEU A 285 -14.93 14.62 36.30
CA LEU A 285 -14.05 15.43 35.46
C LEU A 285 -12.95 14.56 34.83
N LEU A 286 -12.37 13.64 35.59
CA LEU A 286 -11.40 12.67 35.08
C LEU A 286 -12.04 11.71 34.08
N LEU A 287 -13.25 11.21 34.36
CA LEU A 287 -14.00 10.39 33.42
C LEU A 287 -14.32 11.13 32.11
N CYS A 288 -14.70 12.40 32.19
CA CYS A 288 -14.93 13.23 31.00
C CYS A 288 -13.64 13.41 30.20
N ASN A 289 -12.49 13.53 30.88
CA ASN A 289 -11.20 13.65 30.22
C ASN A 289 -10.79 12.35 29.49
N ILE A 290 -11.00 11.19 30.12
CA ILE A 290 -10.78 9.89 29.48
C ILE A 290 -11.68 9.76 28.25
N ALA A 291 -12.97 10.08 28.36
CA ALA A 291 -13.89 10.03 27.22
C ALA A 291 -13.48 11.00 26.09
N LEU A 292 -12.93 12.17 26.41
CA LEU A 292 -12.41 13.08 25.38
C LEU A 292 -11.19 12.50 24.64
N CYS A 293 -10.28 11.83 25.37
CA CYS A 293 -9.14 11.15 24.77
C CYS A 293 -9.59 9.96 23.89
N ASP A 294 -10.56 9.17 24.37
CA ASP A 294 -11.11 8.04 23.63
C ASP A 294 -11.89 8.48 22.38
N LEU A 295 -12.47 9.69 22.39
CA LEU A 295 -13.06 10.31 21.19
C LEU A 295 -11.98 10.63 20.15
N PHE A 296 -10.86 11.23 20.56
CA PHE A 296 -9.73 11.49 19.66
C PHE A 296 -9.08 10.19 19.15
N MET A 297 -8.98 9.17 20.00
CA MET A 297 -8.59 7.84 19.55
C MET A 297 -9.55 7.27 18.52
N GLY A 298 -10.87 7.41 18.71
CA GLY A 298 -11.86 7.01 17.71
C GLY A 298 -11.74 7.77 16.38
N VAL A 299 -11.37 9.05 16.40
CA VAL A 299 -11.08 9.81 15.18
C VAL A 299 -9.81 9.28 14.50
N TYR A 300 -8.74 9.04 15.27
CA TYR A 300 -7.52 8.42 14.74
C TYR A 300 -7.80 7.06 14.10
N THR A 301 -8.62 6.19 14.71
CA THR A 301 -8.87 4.84 14.19
C THR A 301 -9.67 4.85 12.88
N VAL A 302 -10.59 5.80 12.71
CA VAL A 302 -11.26 6.03 11.42
C VAL A 302 -10.27 6.54 10.37
N LEU A 303 -9.39 7.48 10.73
CA LEU A 303 -8.40 8.03 9.79
C LEU A 303 -7.37 6.98 9.38
N ILE A 304 -6.83 6.20 10.31
CA ILE A 304 -5.84 5.17 10.00
C ILE A 304 -6.45 4.07 9.13
N GLY A 305 -7.72 3.70 9.35
CA GLY A 305 -8.43 2.76 8.48
C GLY A 305 -8.61 3.24 7.03
N ARG A 306 -8.49 4.55 6.76
CA ARG A 306 -8.56 5.15 5.41
C ARG A 306 -7.20 5.42 4.78
N TYR A 307 -6.17 5.65 5.59
CA TYR A 307 -4.87 6.15 5.15
C TYR A 307 -3.74 5.22 5.60
N THR A 308 -3.97 3.91 5.59
CA THR A 308 -2.90 2.94 5.80
C THR A 308 -1.90 2.99 4.64
N VAL A 309 -0.60 2.82 4.93
CA VAL A 309 0.45 2.67 3.89
C VAL A 309 0.09 1.57 2.88
N TYR A 310 -0.56 0.51 3.36
CA TYR A 310 -1.00 -0.61 2.55
C TYR A 310 -2.05 -0.23 1.50
N GLU A 311 -2.95 0.71 1.81
CA GLU A 311 -3.93 1.22 0.84
C GLU A 311 -3.26 2.09 -0.23
N PHE A 312 -2.26 2.88 0.15
CA PHE A 312 -1.48 3.72 -0.77
C PHE A 312 -0.69 2.89 -1.78
N ILE A 313 0.04 1.87 -1.34
CA ILE A 313 0.81 0.98 -2.23
C ILE A 313 -0.10 0.36 -3.31
N THR A 314 -1.33 -0.02 -2.95
CA THR A 314 -2.25 -0.63 -3.92
C THR A 314 -2.93 0.35 -4.87
N ASN A 315 -3.01 1.63 -4.51
CA ASN A 315 -3.70 2.68 -5.26
C ASN A 315 -2.74 3.78 -5.71
N GLU A 316 -1.47 3.44 -5.94
CA GLU A 316 -0.41 4.41 -6.23
C GLU A 316 -0.74 5.37 -7.38
N GLU A 317 -1.41 4.88 -8.43
CA GLU A 317 -1.89 5.70 -9.55
C GLU A 317 -2.82 6.84 -9.12
N SER A 318 -3.58 6.64 -8.03
CA SER A 318 -4.47 7.64 -7.44
C SER A 318 -3.73 8.65 -6.55
N TYR A 319 -2.51 8.34 -6.09
CA TYR A 319 -1.77 9.13 -5.11
C TYR A 319 -0.33 9.43 -5.57
N LYS A 320 -0.18 10.30 -6.59
CA LYS A 320 1.14 10.76 -7.05
C LYS A 320 1.86 11.54 -5.93
N GLY A 321 3.09 11.15 -5.59
CA GLY A 321 3.90 11.77 -4.53
C GLY A 321 3.67 11.14 -3.15
N MET A 322 3.81 9.80 -3.08
CA MET A 322 3.52 8.96 -1.91
C MET A 322 4.15 9.53 -0.63
N ASP A 323 5.45 9.80 -0.62
CA ASP A 323 6.14 10.30 0.58
C ASP A 323 5.59 11.63 1.07
N THR A 324 5.35 12.58 0.17
CA THR A 324 4.85 13.91 0.58
C THR A 324 3.42 13.86 1.11
N MET A 325 2.56 13.04 0.49
CA MET A 325 1.17 12.88 0.90
C MET A 325 1.06 12.10 2.21
N VAL A 326 1.75 10.96 2.32
CA VAL A 326 1.80 10.14 3.53
C VAL A 326 2.35 10.96 4.71
N ASN A 327 3.39 11.77 4.50
CA ASN A 327 3.98 12.59 5.56
C ASN A 327 2.99 13.59 6.19
N LEU A 328 2.15 14.25 5.39
CA LEU A 328 1.20 15.24 5.91
C LEU A 328 0.08 14.57 6.74
N TYR A 329 -0.56 13.54 6.19
CA TYR A 329 -1.60 12.81 6.91
C TYR A 329 -1.07 12.15 8.17
N CYS A 330 0.12 11.54 8.07
CA CYS A 330 0.74 10.88 9.20
C CYS A 330 1.11 11.84 10.32
N SER A 331 1.51 13.06 9.98
CA SER A 331 1.77 14.11 10.98
C SER A 331 0.52 14.47 11.77
N VAL A 332 -0.63 14.61 11.10
CA VAL A 332 -1.91 14.92 11.77
C VAL A 332 -2.40 13.74 12.61
N MET A 333 -2.39 12.53 12.03
CA MET A 333 -2.83 11.32 12.73
C MET A 333 -1.97 11.04 13.95
N GLY A 334 -0.64 11.15 13.82
CA GLY A 334 0.28 10.94 14.91
C GLY A 334 0.18 11.97 16.02
N PHE A 335 -0.08 13.24 15.68
CA PHE A 335 -0.38 14.26 16.68
C PHE A 335 -1.63 13.91 17.50
N ILE A 336 -2.72 13.49 16.83
CA ILE A 336 -3.98 13.10 17.49
C ILE A 336 -3.75 11.89 18.40
N PHE A 337 -3.11 10.85 17.88
CA PHE A 337 -2.84 9.62 18.63
C PHE A 337 -1.95 9.89 19.84
N THR A 338 -0.80 10.54 19.63
CA THR A 338 0.21 10.77 20.67
C THR A 338 -0.38 11.61 21.80
N THR A 339 -1.09 12.69 21.45
CA THR A 339 -1.77 13.53 22.45
C THR A 339 -2.76 12.70 23.26
N SER A 340 -3.59 11.89 22.59
CA SER A 340 -4.61 11.08 23.25
C SER A 340 -4.01 10.04 24.19
N GLN A 341 -2.98 9.33 23.75
CA GLN A 341 -2.34 8.26 24.52
C GLN A 341 -1.54 8.78 25.72
N VAL A 342 -0.81 9.88 25.57
CA VAL A 342 -0.08 10.48 26.70
C VAL A 342 -1.06 11.01 27.74
N VAL A 343 -2.10 11.75 27.31
CA VAL A 343 -3.09 12.34 28.20
C VAL A 343 -3.92 11.26 28.91
N VAL A 344 -4.37 10.21 28.20
CA VAL A 344 -5.18 9.14 28.81
C VAL A 344 -4.37 8.33 29.83
N THR A 345 -3.10 8.06 29.57
CA THR A 345 -2.22 7.30 30.48
C THR A 345 -2.05 8.06 31.81
N LEU A 346 -1.71 9.35 31.74
CA LEU A 346 -1.57 10.19 32.93
C LEU A 346 -2.91 10.38 33.67
N THR A 347 -4.01 10.52 32.92
CA THR A 347 -5.35 10.65 33.50
C THR A 347 -5.81 9.36 34.17
N SER A 348 -5.44 8.20 33.62
CA SER A 348 -5.73 6.88 34.19
C SER A 348 -5.04 6.73 35.55
N LEU A 349 -3.75 7.06 35.65
CA LEU A 349 -3.03 7.10 36.93
C LEU A 349 -3.68 8.08 37.92
N LEU A 350 -4.05 9.28 37.48
CA LEU A 350 -4.71 10.26 38.34
C LEU A 350 -6.09 9.77 38.83
N THR A 351 -6.81 9.01 38.00
CA THR A 351 -8.05 8.34 38.38
C THR A 351 -7.81 7.27 39.43
N THR A 352 -6.76 6.45 39.27
CA THR A 352 -6.32 5.47 40.27
C THR A 352 -6.03 6.12 41.60
N LEU A 353 -5.29 7.24 41.59
CA LEU A 353 -4.96 8.01 42.80
C LEU A 353 -6.20 8.62 43.46
N GLU A 354 -7.11 9.20 42.68
CA GLU A 354 -8.40 9.72 43.21
C GLU A 354 -9.16 8.61 43.94
N ARG A 355 -9.23 7.41 43.34
CA ARG A 355 -9.90 6.26 43.93
C ARG A 355 -9.19 5.76 45.18
N TYR A 356 -7.86 5.68 45.14
CA TYR A 356 -7.04 5.31 46.28
C TYR A 356 -7.31 6.20 47.48
N PHE A 357 -7.21 7.53 47.31
CA PHE A 357 -7.46 8.48 48.40
C PHE A 357 -8.92 8.48 48.86
N SER A 358 -9.88 8.39 47.93
CA SER A 358 -11.31 8.40 48.27
C SER A 358 -11.77 7.13 49.02
N ILE A 359 -11.17 5.97 48.77
CA ILE A 359 -11.55 4.68 49.36
C ILE A 359 -10.71 4.37 50.61
N VAL A 360 -9.38 4.39 50.49
CA VAL A 360 -8.47 4.00 51.58
C VAL A 360 -8.44 5.06 52.67
N TYR A 361 -8.43 6.35 52.29
CA TYR A 361 -8.45 7.48 53.23
C TYR A 361 -9.84 8.13 53.28
N CYS A 362 -10.90 7.31 53.29
CA CYS A 362 -12.27 7.82 53.26
C CYS A 362 -12.61 8.73 54.45
N MET A 363 -11.96 8.52 55.62
CA MET A 363 -12.14 9.25 56.88
C MET A 363 -11.31 10.54 56.99
N ASP A 364 -10.37 10.77 56.06
CA ASP A 364 -9.51 11.97 56.07
C ASP A 364 -9.82 12.86 54.85
N PRO A 365 -10.65 13.90 54.99
CA PRO A 365 -11.03 14.79 53.89
C PRO A 365 -9.84 15.60 53.34
N SER A 366 -8.76 15.79 54.12
CA SER A 366 -7.62 16.62 53.73
C SER A 366 -6.82 15.99 52.57
N LYS A 367 -6.85 14.67 52.46
CA LYS A 367 -6.12 13.89 51.43
C LYS A 367 -6.89 13.71 50.12
N LYS A 368 -8.16 14.11 50.05
CA LYS A 368 -8.98 13.94 48.84
C LYS A 368 -8.65 14.99 47.80
N LEU A 369 -8.64 14.59 46.52
CA LEU A 369 -8.47 15.53 45.42
C LEU A 369 -9.62 16.54 45.40
N ARG A 370 -9.28 17.84 45.41
CA ARG A 370 -10.24 18.94 45.29
C ARG A 370 -10.48 19.29 43.82
N LYS A 371 -11.70 19.73 43.48
CA LYS A 371 -12.08 20.12 42.11
C LYS A 371 -11.07 21.06 41.44
N LYS A 372 -10.65 22.14 42.13
CA LYS A 372 -9.68 23.11 41.59
C LYS A 372 -8.35 22.44 41.24
N MET A 373 -7.82 21.61 42.14
CA MET A 373 -6.58 20.86 41.92
C MET A 373 -6.71 19.87 40.76
N THR A 374 -7.83 19.14 40.66
CA THR A 374 -8.10 18.24 39.53
C THR A 374 -8.10 19.00 38.20
N SER A 375 -8.78 20.15 38.13
CA SER A 375 -8.82 20.96 36.91
C SER A 375 -7.42 21.46 36.50
N VAL A 376 -6.60 21.92 37.46
CA VAL A 376 -5.22 22.34 37.19
C VAL A 376 -4.37 21.17 36.69
N LEU A 377 -4.46 20.01 37.32
CA LEU A 377 -3.74 18.80 36.89
C LEU A 377 -4.13 18.37 35.48
N ILE A 378 -5.42 18.38 35.13
CA ILE A 378 -5.88 18.07 33.78
C ILE A 378 -5.26 19.03 32.76
N ILE A 379 -5.28 20.34 33.03
CA ILE A 379 -4.67 21.34 32.13
C ILE A 379 -3.17 21.07 31.95
N MET A 380 -2.43 20.79 33.02
CA MET A 380 -0.99 20.47 32.92
C MET A 380 -0.74 19.19 32.11
N ILE A 381 -1.57 18.16 32.29
CA ILE A 381 -1.48 16.92 31.51
C ILE A 381 -1.69 17.20 30.02
N TRP A 382 -2.69 18.01 29.65
CA TRP A 382 -2.91 18.41 28.25
C TRP A 382 -1.76 19.21 27.68
N CYS A 383 -1.24 20.19 28.42
CA CYS A 383 -0.07 20.97 27.99
C CYS A 383 1.13 20.05 27.73
N CYS A 384 1.40 19.09 28.61
CA CYS A 384 2.47 18.11 28.45
C CYS A 384 2.26 17.22 27.21
N GLY A 385 1.05 16.65 27.06
CA GLY A 385 0.72 15.77 25.93
C GLY A 385 0.81 16.47 24.57
N ILE A 386 0.24 17.68 24.45
CA ILE A 386 0.28 18.48 23.22
C ILE A 386 1.72 18.90 22.91
N THR A 387 2.49 19.33 23.91
CA THR A 387 3.87 19.75 23.70
C THR A 387 4.70 18.60 23.14
N TYR A 388 4.59 17.40 23.72
CA TYR A 388 5.30 16.22 23.23
C TYR A 388 4.85 15.82 21.81
N ALA A 389 3.53 15.78 21.56
CA ALA A 389 2.98 15.46 20.24
C ALA A 389 3.32 16.48 19.15
N ALA A 390 3.63 17.73 19.52
CA ALA A 390 3.99 18.79 18.58
C ALA A 390 5.46 18.77 18.15
N LEU A 391 6.37 18.18 18.95
CA LEU A 391 7.81 18.10 18.62
C LEU A 391 8.09 17.57 17.20
N PRO A 392 7.42 16.50 16.73
CA PRO A 392 7.65 15.93 15.40
C PRO A 392 7.10 16.81 14.27
N LEU A 393 6.08 17.63 14.55
CA LEU A 393 5.53 18.58 13.57
C LEU A 393 6.55 19.68 13.22
N PHE A 394 7.38 20.05 14.19
CA PHE A 394 8.44 21.04 14.04
C PHE A 394 9.83 20.42 13.80
N ARG A 395 9.90 19.09 13.62
CA ARG A 395 11.14 18.33 13.42
C ARG A 395 12.20 18.57 14.51
N VAL A 396 11.76 18.79 15.75
CA VAL A 396 12.68 19.00 16.87
C VAL A 396 13.49 17.73 17.10
N GLY A 397 14.82 17.84 17.08
CA GLY A 397 15.71 16.69 17.22
C GLY A 397 15.55 15.65 16.10
N GLY A 398 15.05 16.04 14.92
CA GLY A 398 14.86 15.14 13.79
C GLY A 398 13.64 14.22 13.89
N LEU A 399 12.74 14.45 14.86
CA LEU A 399 11.53 13.64 15.05
C LEU A 399 10.51 13.83 13.92
N ARG A 400 9.90 12.74 13.44
CA ARG A 400 8.78 12.71 12.48
C ARG A 400 7.83 11.54 12.73
N TYR A 401 6.59 11.65 12.28
CA TYR A 401 5.64 10.52 12.25
C TYR A 401 5.78 9.73 10.95
N HIS A 402 5.82 8.40 11.04
CA HIS A 402 6.01 7.50 9.90
C HIS A 402 4.79 6.60 9.65
N GLY A 403 4.39 6.51 8.38
CA GLY A 403 3.22 5.74 7.95
C GLY A 403 3.39 4.23 8.15
N GLU A 404 4.61 3.72 7.95
CA GLU A 404 4.93 2.29 8.11
C GLU A 404 4.67 1.80 9.54
N PHE A 405 4.86 2.69 10.52
CA PHE A 405 4.55 2.44 11.92
C PHE A 405 3.18 2.98 12.33
N THR A 406 2.25 3.04 11.37
CA THR A 406 0.84 3.44 11.58
C THR A 406 0.67 4.81 12.23
N CYS A 407 1.69 5.68 12.11
CA CYS A 407 1.70 7.03 12.66
C CYS A 407 1.54 7.08 14.19
N MET A 408 1.79 6.01 14.93
CA MET A 408 1.55 6.00 16.38
C MET A 408 2.57 6.81 17.16
N LEU A 409 3.85 6.68 16.81
CA LEU A 409 4.95 7.25 17.57
C LEU A 409 5.88 8.06 16.66
N PRO A 410 6.57 9.06 17.21
CA PRO A 410 7.55 9.81 16.45
C PRO A 410 8.91 9.13 16.40
N PHE A 411 9.63 9.24 15.29
CA PHE A 411 10.90 8.56 15.03
C PHE A 411 11.94 9.52 14.42
N LEU A 412 13.21 9.15 14.44
CA LEU A 412 14.27 9.92 13.78
C LEU A 412 14.24 9.66 12.28
N ASP A 413 14.54 10.68 11.48
CA ASP A 413 14.77 10.50 10.05
C ASP A 413 16.02 9.63 9.80
N GLY A 414 15.84 8.50 9.10
CA GLY A 414 16.96 7.74 8.58
C GLY A 414 16.52 6.62 7.61
N PRO A 415 17.42 6.14 6.74
CA PRO A 415 17.10 5.18 5.66
C PRO A 415 16.90 3.74 6.14
N LEU A 416 17.10 3.47 7.42
CA LEU A 416 17.01 2.15 8.03
C LEU A 416 15.94 2.16 9.13
N ILE A 417 15.14 1.10 9.20
CA ILE A 417 14.11 0.83 10.23
C ILE A 417 14.68 0.99 11.65
N SER A 418 15.99 0.77 11.83
CA SER A 418 16.72 0.87 13.10
C SER A 418 17.07 2.29 13.56
N ASN A 419 16.82 3.34 12.76
CA ASN A 419 17.04 4.73 13.17
C ASN A 419 15.89 5.24 14.07
N VAL A 420 15.61 4.50 15.13
CA VAL A 420 14.53 4.81 16.05
C VAL A 420 15.00 5.84 17.07
N SER A 421 14.13 6.78 17.47
CA SER A 421 14.51 7.75 18.50
C SER A 421 14.57 7.13 19.89
N ASP A 422 15.72 7.26 20.55
CA ASP A 422 15.91 6.96 21.98
C ASP A 422 14.89 7.72 22.84
N SER A 423 14.55 8.95 22.45
CA SER A 423 13.59 9.78 23.20
C SER A 423 12.18 9.16 23.18
N THR A 424 11.76 8.63 22.03
CA THR A 424 10.49 7.91 21.88
C THR A 424 10.48 6.61 22.66
N PHE A 425 11.63 5.91 22.72
CA PHE A 425 11.75 4.67 23.46
C PHE A 425 11.54 4.91 24.94
N VAL A 426 12.26 5.90 25.47
CA VAL A 426 12.19 6.31 26.87
C VAL A 426 10.77 6.72 27.24
N VAL A 427 10.08 7.47 26.38
CA VAL A 427 8.68 7.86 26.64
C VAL A 427 7.74 6.65 26.61
N ALA A 428 7.87 5.75 25.63
CA ALA A 428 7.04 4.54 25.56
C ALA A 428 7.25 3.63 26.79
N VAL A 429 8.49 3.46 27.24
CA VAL A 429 8.84 2.74 28.48
C VAL A 429 8.26 3.45 29.70
N LEU A 430 8.41 4.77 29.80
CA LEU A 430 7.85 5.56 30.90
C LEU A 430 6.33 5.41 30.98
N LEU A 431 5.62 5.52 29.85
CA LEU A 431 4.17 5.33 29.79
C LEU A 431 3.77 3.90 30.22
N SER A 432 4.53 2.89 29.79
CA SER A 432 4.33 1.49 30.22
C SER A 432 4.52 1.33 31.73
N LEU A 433 5.54 1.96 32.31
CA LEU A 433 5.80 1.95 33.75
C LEU A 433 4.68 2.63 34.54
N LEU A 434 4.10 3.73 34.04
CA LEU A 434 2.96 4.39 34.70
C LEU A 434 1.72 3.49 34.75
N TYR A 435 1.48 2.69 33.71
CA TYR A 435 0.44 1.66 33.73
C TYR A 435 0.74 0.58 34.78
N ILE A 436 1.99 0.12 34.87
CA ILE A 436 2.41 -0.88 35.87
C ILE A 436 2.26 -0.33 37.30
N ILE A 437 2.67 0.90 37.57
CA ILE A 437 2.50 1.57 38.86
C ILE A 437 1.01 1.63 39.25
N SER A 438 0.15 1.93 38.28
CA SER A 438 -1.31 1.93 38.49
C SER A 438 -1.79 0.58 39.00
N ILE A 439 -1.29 -0.56 38.47
CA ILE A 439 -1.63 -1.91 38.98
C ILE A 439 -1.28 -2.06 40.46
N PHE A 440 -0.06 -1.69 40.85
CA PHE A 440 0.38 -1.85 42.23
C PHE A 440 -0.45 -1.03 43.21
N LEU A 441 -0.92 0.14 42.79
CA LEU A 441 -1.83 0.98 43.58
C LEU A 441 -3.22 0.34 43.80
N TYR A 442 -3.64 -0.66 43.01
CA TYR A 442 -4.90 -1.39 43.26
C TYR A 442 -4.82 -2.41 44.38
N LEU A 443 -3.65 -2.99 44.64
CA LEU A 443 -3.48 -3.97 45.72
C LEU A 443 -3.98 -3.44 47.08
N PRO A 444 -3.60 -2.23 47.55
CA PRO A 444 -4.11 -1.69 48.80
C PRO A 444 -5.60 -1.30 48.73
N ILE A 445 -6.11 -0.84 47.58
CA ILE A 445 -7.55 -0.55 47.40
C ILE A 445 -8.37 -1.82 47.58
N TYR A 446 -7.97 -2.91 46.92
CA TYR A 446 -8.65 -4.18 47.00
C TYR A 446 -8.61 -4.77 48.42
N ARG A 447 -7.44 -4.70 49.07
CA ARG A 447 -7.30 -5.12 50.48
C ARG A 447 -8.21 -4.32 51.41
N SER A 448 -8.26 -3.00 51.25
CA SER A 448 -9.14 -2.12 52.03
C SER A 448 -10.61 -2.50 51.83
N VAL A 449 -11.05 -2.74 50.59
CA VAL A 449 -12.43 -3.16 50.27
C VAL A 449 -12.76 -4.54 50.87
N LYS A 450 -11.86 -5.52 50.75
CA LYS A 450 -12.06 -6.88 51.26
C LYS A 450 -12.12 -6.92 52.78
N ASN A 451 -11.28 -6.13 53.45
CA ASN A 451 -11.21 -6.10 54.91
C ASN A 451 -12.37 -5.32 55.56
N SER A 452 -13.07 -4.48 54.79
CA SER A 452 -14.15 -3.65 55.32
C SER A 452 -15.48 -4.44 55.35
N ASN A 453 -15.61 -5.36 56.31
CA ASN A 453 -16.79 -6.23 56.48
C ASN A 453 -17.90 -5.65 57.39
N VAL A 454 -17.82 -4.38 57.81
CA VAL A 454 -18.55 -3.93 59.02
C VAL A 454 -19.68 -2.91 58.79
N ASN A 455 -19.84 -2.26 57.63
CA ASN A 455 -20.92 -1.25 57.44
C ASN A 455 -21.70 -1.39 56.11
N ALA A 456 -23.02 -1.25 56.13
CA ALA A 456 -23.89 -1.33 54.94
C ALA A 456 -23.52 -0.31 53.83
N GLY A 457 -23.02 0.87 54.23
CA GLY A 457 -22.48 1.87 53.30
C GLY A 457 -21.19 1.44 52.59
N VAL A 458 -20.40 0.57 53.23
CA VAL A 458 -19.16 0.00 52.68
C VAL A 458 -19.44 -1.14 51.70
N ARG A 459 -20.50 -1.95 51.93
CA ARG A 459 -20.90 -3.04 51.02
C ARG A 459 -21.29 -2.50 49.62
N ARG A 460 -22.01 -1.37 49.58
CA ARG A 460 -22.34 -0.64 48.34
C ARG A 460 -21.08 -0.10 47.65
N ASN A 461 -20.07 0.33 48.41
CA ASN A 461 -18.76 0.72 47.87
C ASN A 461 -17.93 -0.48 47.41
N ALA A 462 -18.11 -1.68 47.98
CA ALA A 462 -17.42 -2.92 47.59
C ALA A 462 -17.93 -3.49 46.25
N THR A 463 -19.25 -3.51 46.00
CA THR A 463 -19.81 -3.88 44.68
C THR A 463 -19.41 -2.85 43.61
N LEU A 464 -19.37 -1.57 43.98
CA LEU A 464 -18.85 -0.51 43.12
C LEU A 464 -17.36 -0.73 42.81
N ALA A 465 -16.56 -1.13 43.80
CA ALA A 465 -15.14 -1.42 43.65
C ALA A 465 -14.85 -2.65 42.76
N LYS A 466 -15.66 -3.72 42.82
CA LYS A 466 -15.53 -4.87 41.89
C LYS A 466 -15.77 -4.46 40.43
N ASN A 467 -16.74 -3.56 40.18
CA ASN A 467 -17.02 -3.05 38.84
C ASN A 467 -15.93 -2.08 38.35
N ILE A 468 -15.37 -1.28 39.25
CA ILE A 468 -14.21 -0.41 39.00
C ILE A 468 -12.96 -1.26 38.71
N ALA A 469 -12.75 -2.38 39.41
CA ALA A 469 -11.63 -3.28 39.16
C ALA A 469 -11.66 -3.85 37.75
N VAL A 470 -12.79 -4.41 37.28
CA VAL A 470 -12.91 -4.96 35.90
C VAL A 470 -12.59 -3.91 34.84
N MET A 471 -13.12 -2.70 35.00
CA MET A 471 -12.91 -1.55 34.11
C MET A 471 -11.43 -1.14 34.00
N ILE A 472 -10.71 -1.23 35.10
CA ILE A 472 -9.28 -0.90 35.17
C ILE A 472 -8.44 -2.03 34.61
N THR A 473 -8.79 -3.28 34.89
CA THR A 473 -8.09 -4.44 34.31
C THR A 473 -8.26 -4.46 32.80
N THR A 474 -9.44 -4.10 32.26
CA THR A 474 -9.64 -3.95 30.82
C THR A 474 -8.83 -2.78 30.26
N ASN A 475 -8.86 -1.61 30.92
CA ASN A 475 -8.05 -0.46 30.49
C ASN A 475 -6.56 -0.76 30.51
N PHE A 476 -6.12 -1.62 31.43
CA PHE A 476 -4.74 -2.08 31.50
C PHE A 476 -4.39 -3.10 30.40
N ILE A 477 -5.15 -4.19 30.26
CA ILE A 477 -4.86 -5.24 29.29
C ILE A 477 -4.87 -4.66 27.88
N PHE A 478 -5.89 -3.87 27.56
CA PHE A 478 -6.08 -3.32 26.22
C PHE A 478 -5.27 -2.04 25.95
N SER A 479 -4.54 -1.49 26.93
CA SER A 479 -3.64 -0.33 26.70
C SER A 479 -2.16 -0.63 26.92
N LEU A 480 -1.80 -1.54 27.83
CA LEU A 480 -0.40 -1.95 28.00
C LEU A 480 0.03 -2.90 26.88
N LEU A 481 -0.80 -3.88 26.50
CA LEU A 481 -0.43 -4.87 25.49
C LEU A 481 -0.13 -4.20 24.13
N PRO A 482 -0.93 -3.24 23.65
CA PRO A 482 -0.59 -2.46 22.45
C PRO A 482 0.72 -1.70 22.57
N LEU A 483 0.96 -1.03 23.71
CA LEU A 483 2.17 -0.23 23.90
C LEU A 483 3.44 -1.11 23.90
N ILE A 484 3.39 -2.28 24.56
CA ILE A 484 4.47 -3.26 24.50
C ILE A 484 4.63 -3.81 23.09
N SER A 485 3.53 -4.14 22.40
CA SER A 485 3.58 -4.63 21.03
C SER A 485 4.18 -3.59 20.08
N THR A 486 3.86 -2.31 20.20
CA THR A 486 4.49 -1.23 19.43
C THR A 486 5.98 -1.11 19.72
N ILE A 487 6.40 -1.26 20.99
CA ILE A 487 7.83 -1.32 21.33
C ILE A 487 8.49 -2.52 20.67
N LEU A 488 7.86 -3.70 20.66
CA LEU A 488 8.41 -4.88 19.99
C LEU A 488 8.47 -4.70 18.47
N PHE A 489 7.43 -4.12 17.87
CA PHE A 489 7.32 -3.89 16.44
C PHE A 489 8.42 -3.00 15.90
N VAL A 490 8.76 -1.95 16.65
CA VAL A 490 9.69 -0.92 16.19
C VAL A 490 11.10 -1.16 16.76
N TYR A 491 11.16 -1.46 18.05
CA TYR A 491 12.31 -1.81 18.90
C TYR A 491 13.08 -3.03 18.46
N CYS A 492 12.34 -4.12 18.36
CA CYS A 492 12.89 -5.46 18.31
C CYS A 492 12.54 -6.12 16.97
N TYR A 493 12.23 -5.34 15.92
CA TYR A 493 11.78 -5.87 14.63
C TYR A 493 12.66 -7.03 14.12
N ASP A 494 13.97 -6.79 13.97
CA ASP A 494 14.92 -7.79 13.46
C ASP A 494 15.04 -9.01 14.39
N GLN A 495 15.04 -8.77 15.70
CA GLN A 495 15.15 -9.81 16.73
C GLN A 495 13.87 -10.67 16.76
N CYS A 496 12.71 -10.04 16.67
CA CYS A 496 11.42 -10.72 16.62
C CYS A 496 11.28 -11.51 15.31
N MET A 497 11.70 -10.96 14.17
CA MET A 497 11.74 -11.68 12.90
C MET A 497 12.59 -12.95 13.00
N ALA A 498 13.75 -12.89 13.68
CA ALA A 498 14.57 -14.06 13.92
C ALA A 498 13.91 -15.08 14.88
N ILE A 499 13.24 -14.62 15.95
CA ILE A 499 12.54 -15.48 16.93
C ILE A 499 11.33 -16.18 16.32
N PHE A 500 10.59 -15.50 15.44
CA PHE A 500 9.39 -16.04 14.81
C PHE A 500 9.70 -17.02 13.65
N GLU A 501 10.98 -17.25 13.33
CA GLU A 501 11.44 -18.12 12.22
C GLU A 501 10.61 -17.91 10.95
N VAL A 502 10.50 -16.65 10.51
CA VAL A 502 9.62 -16.26 9.40
C VAL A 502 10.19 -16.77 8.07
N ASN A 503 9.74 -17.95 7.65
CA ASN A 503 10.22 -18.64 6.46
C ASN A 503 9.16 -18.71 5.34
N SER A 504 7.91 -18.35 5.63
CA SER A 504 6.79 -18.35 4.69
C SER A 504 6.07 -17.01 4.66
N LEU A 505 5.40 -16.72 3.54
CA LEU A 505 4.64 -15.47 3.40
C LEU A 505 3.54 -15.39 4.45
N LYS A 506 2.89 -16.52 4.76
CA LYS A 506 1.86 -16.59 5.80
C LYS A 506 2.38 -16.23 7.19
N GLN A 507 3.58 -16.68 7.57
CA GLN A 507 4.19 -16.30 8.84
C GLN A 507 4.50 -14.79 8.86
N LEU A 508 5.00 -14.25 7.75
CA LEU A 508 5.29 -12.83 7.63
C LEU A 508 4.01 -11.99 7.74
N GLN A 509 2.92 -12.43 7.12
CA GLN A 509 1.60 -11.81 7.28
C GLN A 509 1.13 -11.81 8.73
N ILE A 510 1.24 -12.95 9.43
CA ILE A 510 0.87 -13.05 10.85
C ILE A 510 1.72 -12.09 11.70
N PHE A 511 3.01 -12.00 11.42
CA PHE A 511 3.93 -11.09 12.08
C PHE A 511 3.47 -9.63 11.95
N PHE A 512 3.16 -9.17 10.74
CA PHE A 512 2.60 -7.83 10.52
C PHE A 512 1.25 -7.64 11.22
N ILE A 513 0.37 -8.64 11.23
CA ILE A 513 -0.92 -8.56 11.93
C ILE A 513 -0.70 -8.36 13.44
N CYS A 514 0.19 -9.12 14.06
CA CYS A 514 0.46 -9.06 15.50
C CYS A 514 1.07 -7.74 15.96
N LEU A 515 1.87 -7.11 15.09
CA LEU A 515 2.69 -5.96 15.47
C LEU A 515 2.22 -4.61 14.89
N SER A 516 1.39 -4.63 13.84
CA SER A 516 0.81 -3.42 13.23
C SER A 516 -0.70 -3.29 13.52
N TRP A 517 -1.51 -4.30 13.19
CA TRP A 517 -2.98 -4.21 13.32
C TRP A 517 -3.48 -4.49 14.75
N LEU A 518 -3.00 -5.57 15.37
CA LEU A 518 -3.46 -6.00 16.69
C LEU A 518 -3.34 -4.92 17.79
N PRO A 519 -2.26 -4.10 17.84
CA PRO A 519 -2.19 -3.00 18.80
C PRO A 519 -3.32 -1.99 18.65
N ILE A 520 -3.66 -1.62 17.40
CA ILE A 520 -4.70 -0.63 17.10
C ILE A 520 -6.05 -1.16 17.53
N VAL A 521 -6.42 -2.37 17.10
CA VAL A 521 -7.75 -2.91 17.41
C VAL A 521 -7.97 -3.06 18.91
N LEU A 522 -6.93 -3.42 19.67
CA LEU A 522 -7.00 -3.50 21.13
C LEU A 522 -7.23 -2.12 21.76
N LEU A 523 -6.55 -1.07 21.30
CA LEU A 523 -6.81 0.30 21.74
C LEU A 523 -8.23 0.76 21.37
N SER A 524 -8.70 0.43 20.17
CA SER A 524 -10.06 0.73 19.69
C SER A 524 -11.13 0.05 20.55
N ILE A 525 -10.91 -1.24 20.89
CA ILE A 525 -11.77 -1.99 21.81
C ILE A 525 -11.77 -1.32 23.18
N ASN A 526 -10.61 -0.88 23.68
CA ASN A 526 -10.53 -0.19 24.96
C ASN A 526 -11.39 1.08 24.98
N SER A 527 -11.24 1.94 23.97
CA SER A 527 -12.02 3.18 23.85
C SER A 527 -13.53 2.93 23.71
N CYS A 528 -13.94 1.78 23.16
CA CYS A 528 -15.35 1.36 23.15
C CYS A 528 -15.83 0.86 24.52
N LEU A 529 -14.99 0.11 25.25
CA LEU A 529 -15.33 -0.48 26.55
C LEU A 529 -15.38 0.57 27.67
N ASN A 530 -14.54 1.61 27.62
CA ASN A 530 -14.44 2.64 28.66
C ASN A 530 -15.80 3.28 29.01
N PRO A 531 -16.61 3.79 28.06
CA PRO A 531 -17.97 4.27 28.35
C PRO A 531 -18.89 3.21 28.98
N LEU A 532 -18.87 1.99 28.46
CA LEU A 532 -19.73 0.89 28.89
C LEU A 532 -19.44 0.49 30.34
N LEU A 533 -18.16 0.46 30.71
CA LEU A 533 -17.70 0.03 32.03
C LEU A 533 -17.69 1.18 33.05
N CYS A 534 -17.27 2.38 32.66
CA CYS A 534 -17.11 3.53 33.56
C CYS A 534 -18.37 4.37 33.70
N ALA A 535 -19.02 4.70 32.57
CA ALA A 535 -20.02 5.74 32.51
C ALA A 535 -21.44 5.16 32.65
N PHE A 536 -21.82 4.21 31.80
CA PHE A 536 -23.19 3.72 31.73
C PHE A 536 -23.59 2.80 32.89
N ARG A 537 -22.61 2.20 33.57
CA ARG A 537 -22.84 1.47 34.83
C ARG A 537 -23.02 2.40 36.03
N ASN A 538 -22.69 3.69 35.91
CA ASN A 538 -22.82 4.62 37.01
C ASN A 538 -24.28 5.10 37.15
N PRO A 539 -24.94 4.85 38.30
CA PRO A 539 -26.36 5.18 38.47
C PRO A 539 -26.67 6.67 38.31
N LYS A 540 -25.72 7.56 38.65
CA LYS A 540 -25.91 9.01 38.48
C LYS A 540 -25.92 9.43 37.02
N ILE A 541 -25.08 8.79 36.20
CA ILE A 541 -25.01 9.04 34.75
C ILE A 541 -26.24 8.44 34.07
N LYS A 542 -26.60 7.19 34.40
CA LYS A 542 -27.81 6.53 33.88
C LYS A 542 -29.08 7.36 34.14
N PHE A 543 -29.23 7.91 35.34
CA PHE A 543 -30.35 8.78 35.68
C PHE A 543 -30.38 10.06 34.81
N ARG A 544 -29.21 10.67 34.56
CA ARG A 544 -29.13 11.87 33.71
C ARG A 544 -29.40 11.57 32.25
N LEU A 545 -28.88 10.45 31.72
CA LEU A 545 -29.19 9.97 30.38
C LEU A 545 -30.69 9.74 30.20
N PHE A 546 -31.33 9.06 31.16
CA PHE A 546 -32.78 8.86 31.14
C PHE A 546 -33.56 10.19 31.06
N LEU A 547 -33.17 11.19 31.87
CA LEU A 547 -33.79 12.51 31.80
C LEU A 547 -33.55 13.22 30.47
N PHE A 548 -32.37 13.08 29.89
CA PHE A 548 -32.02 13.66 28.59
C PHE A 548 -32.86 13.03 27.48
N PHE A 549 -32.92 11.69 27.39
CA PHE A 549 -33.77 11.00 26.42
C PHE A 549 -35.26 11.28 26.62
N LYS A 550 -35.73 11.41 27.87
CA LYS A 550 -37.11 11.82 28.14
C LYS A 550 -37.40 13.22 27.61
N ARG A 551 -36.45 14.16 27.71
CA ARG A 551 -36.62 15.52 27.17
C ARG A 551 -36.64 15.54 25.64
N ILE A 552 -35.77 14.77 24.98
CA ILE A 552 -35.77 14.63 23.52
C ILE A 552 -37.08 14.00 23.04
N LYS A 553 -37.51 12.91 23.68
CA LYS A 553 -38.79 12.27 23.33
C LYS A 553 -39.96 13.26 23.47
N ASN A 554 -39.95 14.07 24.53
CA ASN A 554 -40.98 15.07 24.77
C ASN A 554 -40.90 16.30 23.83
N SER A 555 -39.74 16.61 23.26
CA SER A 555 -39.60 17.70 22.27
C SER A 555 -40.05 17.25 20.89
N VAL A 556 -39.69 16.02 20.48
CA VAL A 556 -40.17 15.40 19.24
C VAL A 556 -41.69 15.23 19.26
N SER A 557 -42.26 14.78 20.39
CA SER A 557 -43.73 14.67 20.52
C SER A 557 -44.45 16.02 20.55
N LYS A 558 -43.76 17.12 20.91
CA LYS A 558 -44.32 18.47 20.84
C LYS A 558 -44.30 19.03 19.43
N GLU A 559 -43.29 18.70 18.62
CA GLU A 559 -43.24 19.03 17.18
C GLU A 559 -44.32 18.27 16.38
N GLU A 560 -44.59 17.00 16.71
CA GLU A 560 -45.69 16.24 16.10
C GLU A 560 -47.08 16.83 16.43
N ASN A 561 -47.31 17.25 17.68
CA ASN A 561 -48.57 17.89 18.07
C ASN A 561 -48.72 19.33 17.55
N SER A 562 -47.63 20.09 17.38
CA SER A 562 -47.72 21.41 16.73
C SER A 562 -48.02 21.32 15.23
N ASN A 563 -47.61 20.22 14.57
CA ASN A 563 -47.95 19.99 13.17
C ASN A 563 -49.38 19.48 12.99
N SER A 564 -49.97 18.75 13.95
CA SER A 564 -51.38 18.36 13.89
C SER A 564 -52.35 19.51 14.21
N ASP A 565 -51.98 20.44 15.10
CA ASP A 565 -52.78 21.63 15.43
C ASP A 565 -52.77 22.70 14.31
N SER A 566 -51.83 22.62 13.36
CA SER A 566 -51.78 23.52 12.20
C SER A 566 -52.76 23.14 11.07
N CYS A 567 -53.34 21.93 11.09
CA CYS A 567 -54.20 21.43 10.01
C CYS A 567 -55.71 21.66 10.25
N TRP A 568 -56.12 22.24 11.39
CA TRP A 568 -57.53 22.50 11.72
C TRP A 568 -57.95 23.98 11.69
N ARG A 569 -57.11 24.88 11.12
CA ARG A 569 -57.46 26.30 10.96
C ARG A 569 -57.22 26.81 9.54
N SER A 570 -57.98 26.30 8.58
CA SER A 570 -58.42 27.07 7.41
C SER A 570 -59.44 26.29 6.60
N GLY A 571 -60.70 26.73 6.66
CA GLY A 571 -61.80 26.18 5.88
C GLY A 571 -63.09 26.95 6.13
N ALA A 572 -63.23 28.10 5.45
CA ALA A 572 -64.44 28.70 4.87
C ALA A 572 -65.79 28.64 5.64
N VAL A 573 -66.37 29.78 6.06
CA VAL A 573 -67.40 30.60 5.37
C VAL A 573 -68.83 30.01 5.41
N GLY A 574 -69.74 30.75 6.06
CA GLY A 574 -71.05 31.12 5.50
C GLY A 574 -72.28 30.27 5.84
N GLY A 575 -73.06 30.74 6.82
CA GLY A 575 -74.53 30.84 6.72
C GLY A 575 -75.40 29.63 7.07
N ILE A 576 -76.24 29.82 8.10
CA ILE A 576 -77.70 29.59 8.17
C ILE A 576 -78.07 29.08 9.59
N GLU A 577 -78.86 29.89 10.29
CA GLU A 577 -79.59 29.54 11.51
C GLU A 577 -80.63 28.44 11.22
N LEU A 578 -80.88 27.55 12.19
CA LEU A 578 -82.22 27.05 12.54
C LEU A 578 -82.18 26.19 13.82
N ALA A 579 -82.87 26.72 14.85
CA ALA A 579 -83.73 26.09 15.86
C ALA A 579 -83.29 24.86 16.69
N ASP A 580 -83.33 25.09 18.01
CA ASP A 580 -83.90 24.25 19.10
C ASP A 580 -84.06 22.73 18.90
N THR A 581 -83.52 21.94 19.84
CA THR A 581 -84.32 21.36 20.94
C THR A 581 -83.48 20.51 21.90
N ASN A 582 -83.85 20.61 23.19
CA ASN A 582 -83.52 19.77 24.34
C ASN A 582 -83.45 18.26 24.05
N ASN A 583 -82.53 17.53 24.69
CA ASN A 583 -82.84 16.66 25.85
C ASN A 583 -81.67 15.75 26.30
N SER A 584 -81.39 15.85 27.61
CA SER A 584 -81.12 14.78 28.60
C SER A 584 -80.37 13.47 28.26
N ILE A 585 -79.29 13.26 29.03
CA ILE A 585 -79.00 12.10 29.91
C ILE A 585 -78.93 10.70 29.26
N GLN A 586 -77.74 10.06 29.30
CA GLN A 586 -77.53 8.80 30.04
C GLN A 586 -76.06 8.38 30.14
N THR A 587 -75.64 8.16 31.40
CA THR A 587 -74.51 7.34 31.85
C THR A 587 -74.65 5.86 31.46
N ILE A 588 -73.53 5.20 31.10
CA ILE A 588 -73.10 3.79 31.31
C ILE A 588 -71.68 3.77 30.69
N GLY A 589 -70.54 3.46 31.33
CA GLY A 589 -70.22 2.38 32.24
C GLY A 589 -69.64 1.19 31.45
N ILE A 590 -68.34 0.87 31.60
CA ILE A 590 -67.73 -0.50 31.65
C ILE A 590 -66.27 -0.54 31.11
N LYS A 591 -65.37 -0.77 32.08
CA LYS A 591 -64.21 -1.71 32.17
C LYS A 591 -63.22 -1.91 31.00
N ASN A 592 -61.95 -1.69 31.35
CA ASN A 592 -60.78 -2.59 31.32
C ASN A 592 -60.67 -3.70 30.25
N LEU A 593 -59.54 -3.65 29.51
CA LEU A 593 -58.72 -4.77 29.01
C LEU A 593 -57.34 -4.16 28.73
N VAL A 594 -56.31 -4.34 29.58
CA VAL A 594 -55.32 -5.44 29.58
C VAL A 594 -54.96 -5.94 28.16
N TYR A 595 -53.86 -5.44 27.61
CA TYR A 595 -52.59 -6.18 27.48
C TYR A 595 -51.41 -5.20 27.30
#